data_AF-A0A923V9D9-F1
#
_entry.id   AF-A0A923V9D9-F1
#
_cell.length_a   1.000
_cell.length_b   1.000
_cell.length_c   1.000
_cell.angle_alpha   90.00
_cell.angle_beta   90.00
_cell.angle_gamma   90.00
#
_symmetry.space_group_name_H-M   'P 1'
#
loop_
_entity.id
_entity.type
_entity.pdbx_description
1 polymer ?
#
loop_
_entity_poly.entity_id
_entity_poly.type
_entity_poly.pdbx_seq_one_letter_code
_entity_poly.pdbx_strand_id
1 'polypeptide(L)'
;MKKMSSQPDSQYMNEVINYLEIQAQFNFKISGDILEVTQKEDSKKMIIDFKRVEKVLDRQDLDGSRFLQVNFSGGSKVLITKALVGFKPTDLIGFDLSRIPRVVTTIDLLSVSKAIEDLFDSEETAESMAELEVLKKVYQSILYGAENIGFKMQAEKTWLNSILLNHSAAVA
;
A
#
# COMPACT_ATOMS: atom_id res chain seq x y z
N MET A 1 21.55 -21.69 2.16
CA MET A 1 21.75 -20.24 1.95
C MET A 1 22.35 -20.02 0.57
N LYS A 2 21.58 -19.49 -0.40
CA LYS A 2 22.15 -19.02 -1.66
C LYS A 2 22.59 -17.57 -1.45
N LYS A 3 23.88 -17.33 -1.22
CA LYS A 3 24.44 -15.97 -1.20
C LYS A 3 24.39 -15.42 -2.62
N MET A 4 23.62 -14.34 -2.84
CA MET A 4 23.76 -13.52 -4.04
C MET A 4 25.04 -12.67 -3.92
N SER A 5 25.73 -12.48 -5.05
CA SER A 5 27.07 -11.88 -5.22
C SER A 5 27.30 -10.57 -4.45
N SER A 6 28.55 -10.25 -4.08
CA SER A 6 28.97 -9.14 -3.22
C SER A 6 28.88 -7.70 -3.82
N GLN A 7 27.75 -7.33 -4.42
CA GLN A 7 27.47 -5.94 -4.83
C GLN A 7 26.59 -5.23 -3.79
N PRO A 8 26.65 -3.89 -3.63
CA PRO A 8 25.86 -3.15 -2.63
C PRO A 8 24.35 -3.42 -2.74
N ASP A 9 23.84 -3.48 -3.98
CA ASP A 9 22.43 -3.77 -4.28
C ASP A 9 22.00 -5.16 -3.78
N SER A 10 22.94 -6.12 -3.80
CA SER A 10 22.68 -7.45 -3.27
C SER A 10 22.60 -7.44 -1.74
N GLN A 11 23.36 -6.57 -1.07
CA GLN A 11 23.36 -6.49 0.40
C GLN A 11 22.00 -6.01 0.91
N TYR A 12 21.46 -4.94 0.32
CA TYR A 12 20.14 -4.42 0.71
C TYR A 12 19.05 -5.46 0.50
N MET A 13 19.08 -6.18 -0.61
CA MET A 13 18.08 -7.22 -0.85
C MET A 13 18.24 -8.42 0.09
N ASN A 14 19.48 -8.79 0.44
CA ASN A 14 19.71 -9.80 1.46
C ASN A 14 19.11 -9.38 2.81
N GLU A 15 19.19 -8.10 3.20
CA GLU A 15 18.56 -7.60 4.44
C GLU A 15 17.03 -7.72 4.40
N VAL A 16 16.40 -7.34 3.27
CA VAL A 16 14.94 -7.50 3.08
C VAL A 16 14.55 -8.96 3.16
N ILE A 17 15.25 -9.84 2.45
CA ILE A 17 14.97 -11.28 2.44
C ILE A 17 15.13 -11.88 3.84
N ASN A 18 16.25 -11.60 4.52
CA ASN A 18 16.50 -12.11 5.87
C ASN A 18 15.41 -11.65 6.86
N TYR A 19 14.93 -10.41 6.72
CA TYR A 19 13.82 -9.93 7.54
C TYR A 19 12.51 -10.64 7.17
N LEU A 20 12.18 -10.83 5.90
CA LEU A 20 10.97 -11.54 5.47
C LEU A 20 10.98 -13.03 5.88
N GLU A 21 12.13 -13.70 5.87
CA GLU A 21 12.27 -15.11 6.27
C GLU A 21 11.83 -15.37 7.72
N ILE A 22 12.03 -14.40 8.61
CA ILE A 22 11.64 -14.52 10.01
C ILE A 22 10.19 -14.07 10.27
N GLN A 23 9.54 -13.40 9.31
CA GLN A 23 8.16 -12.95 9.47
C GLN A 23 7.17 -13.97 8.94
N ALA A 24 6.42 -14.61 9.85
CA ALA A 24 5.41 -15.61 9.50
C ALA A 24 4.23 -15.07 8.66
N GLN A 25 4.04 -13.74 8.62
CA GLN A 25 2.89 -13.10 7.96
C GLN A 25 3.13 -12.74 6.49
N PHE A 26 4.31 -13.04 5.96
CA PHE A 26 4.61 -12.88 4.54
C PHE A 26 4.91 -14.23 3.89
N ASN A 27 4.49 -14.36 2.64
CA ASN A 27 5.06 -15.33 1.71
C ASN A 27 5.85 -14.54 0.67
N PHE A 28 7.00 -15.03 0.22
CA PHE A 28 7.73 -14.35 -0.84
C PHE A 28 8.37 -15.33 -1.83
N LYS A 29 8.61 -14.84 -3.05
CA LYS A 29 9.26 -15.58 -4.14
C LYS A 29 10.26 -14.66 -4.83
N ILE A 30 11.41 -15.23 -5.21
CA ILE A 30 12.47 -14.51 -5.91
C ILE A 30 12.61 -15.11 -7.31
N SER A 31 12.56 -14.25 -8.32
CA SER A 31 12.69 -14.61 -9.73
C SER A 31 13.62 -13.60 -10.42
N GLY A 32 14.91 -13.94 -10.52
CA GLY A 32 15.93 -13.00 -11.02
C GLY A 32 16.07 -11.79 -10.07
N ASP A 33 15.94 -10.59 -10.62
CA ASP A 33 16.02 -9.30 -9.89
C ASP A 33 14.66 -8.86 -9.30
N ILE A 34 13.69 -9.77 -9.22
CA ILE A 34 12.33 -9.48 -8.76
C ILE A 34 12.01 -10.28 -7.50
N LEU A 35 11.54 -9.59 -6.47
CA LEU A 35 10.95 -10.16 -5.25
C LEU A 35 9.45 -9.89 -5.26
N GLU A 36 8.64 -10.95 -5.33
CA GLU A 36 7.20 -10.89 -5.08
C GLU A 36 6.97 -11.18 -3.60
N VAL A 37 6.38 -10.22 -2.88
CA VAL A 37 5.97 -10.35 -1.48
C VAL A 37 4.45 -10.43 -1.44
N THR A 38 3.90 -11.40 -0.72
CA THR A 38 2.47 -11.56 -0.47
C THR A 38 2.19 -11.44 1.02
N GLN A 39 1.38 -10.45 1.42
CA GLN A 39 0.86 -10.33 2.78
C GLN A 39 -0.21 -11.38 3.02
N LYS A 40 -0.12 -12.13 4.12
CA LYS A 40 -1.15 -13.13 4.47
C LYS A 40 -2.45 -12.47 4.93
N GLU A 41 -2.36 -11.32 5.60
CA GLU A 41 -3.49 -10.62 6.19
C GLU A 41 -4.57 -10.25 5.15
N ASP A 42 -4.18 -9.78 3.97
CA ASP A 42 -5.10 -9.31 2.92
C ASP A 42 -4.83 -9.95 1.54
N SER A 43 -3.92 -10.94 1.49
CA SER A 43 -3.48 -11.61 0.26
C SER A 43 -2.91 -10.66 -0.82
N LYS A 44 -2.56 -9.42 -0.46
CA LYS A 44 -2.03 -8.44 -1.41
C LYS A 44 -0.60 -8.77 -1.79
N LYS A 45 -0.31 -8.56 -3.06
CA LYS A 45 0.99 -8.84 -3.67
C LYS A 45 1.68 -7.55 -4.03
N MET A 46 2.90 -7.39 -3.53
CA MET A 46 3.81 -6.31 -3.87
C MET A 46 4.99 -6.87 -4.66
N ILE A 47 5.38 -6.16 -5.71
CA ILE A 47 6.57 -6.47 -6.50
C ILE A 47 7.67 -5.46 -6.17
N ILE A 48 8.83 -5.97 -5.77
CA ILE A 48 10.06 -5.21 -5.54
C ILE A 48 11.06 -5.57 -6.64
N ASP A 49 11.44 -4.58 -7.45
CA ASP A 49 12.57 -4.69 -8.38
C ASP A 49 13.85 -4.28 -7.63
N PHE A 50 14.85 -5.15 -7.64
CA PHE A 50 16.10 -4.99 -6.90
C PHE A 50 16.83 -3.73 -7.36
N LYS A 51 16.75 -3.41 -8.66
CA LYS A 51 17.39 -2.24 -9.26
C LYS A 51 16.76 -0.93 -8.81
N ARG A 52 15.54 -0.99 -8.27
CA ARG A 52 14.88 0.17 -7.70
C ARG A 52 15.23 0.38 -6.24
N VAL A 53 15.88 -0.56 -5.55
CA VAL A 53 16.20 -0.41 -4.12
C VAL A 53 17.50 0.38 -3.95
N GLU A 54 17.39 1.58 -3.39
CA GLU A 54 18.55 2.45 -3.13
C GLU A 54 19.14 2.27 -1.74
N LYS A 55 18.29 2.01 -0.75
CA LYS A 55 18.72 1.89 0.65
C LYS A 55 17.72 1.12 1.50
N VAL A 56 18.21 0.21 2.31
CA VAL A 56 17.43 -0.46 3.36
C VAL A 56 17.92 0.02 4.71
N LEU A 57 16.98 0.30 5.62
CA LEU A 57 17.26 0.75 6.98
C LEU A 57 16.50 -0.11 7.96
N ASP A 58 17.23 -0.70 8.89
CA ASP A 58 16.66 -1.37 10.05
C ASP A 58 16.25 -0.35 11.11
N ARG A 59 14.98 -0.38 11.53
CA ARG A 59 14.38 0.60 12.44
C ARG A 59 13.58 -0.12 13.51
N GLN A 60 13.30 0.61 14.59
CA GLN A 60 12.35 0.22 15.62
C GLN A 60 11.37 1.38 15.80
N ASP A 61 10.10 1.05 16.08
CA ASP A 61 9.13 2.04 16.51
C ASP A 61 9.31 2.37 18.00
N LEU A 62 8.40 3.20 18.53
CA LEU A 62 8.44 3.69 19.91
C LEU A 62 8.27 2.56 20.93
N ASP A 63 7.59 1.50 20.50
CA ASP A 63 7.25 0.29 21.20
C ASP A 63 8.34 -0.79 21.05
N GLY A 64 9.42 -0.50 20.33
CA GLY A 64 10.58 -1.37 20.15
C GLY A 64 10.38 -2.46 19.08
N SER A 65 9.23 -2.46 18.39
CA SER A 65 8.96 -3.38 17.31
C SER A 65 9.79 -3.02 16.09
N ARG A 66 10.55 -4.01 15.60
CA ARG A 66 11.47 -3.85 14.49
C ARG A 66 10.72 -3.81 13.15
N PHE A 67 11.08 -2.88 12.27
CA PHE A 67 10.61 -2.82 10.89
C PHE A 67 11.74 -2.41 9.93
N LEU A 68 11.63 -2.78 8.65
CA LEU A 68 12.53 -2.30 7.63
C LEU A 68 11.93 -1.13 6.87
N GLN A 69 12.69 -0.06 6.72
CA GLN A 69 12.38 0.99 5.74
C GLN A 69 13.19 0.73 4.46
N VAL A 70 12.49 0.44 3.37
CA VAL A 70 13.09 0.29 2.04
C VAL A 70 12.85 1.57 1.26
N ASN A 71 13.93 2.18 0.77
CA ASN A 71 13.92 3.41 -0.01
C ASN A 71 14.19 3.05 -1.46
N PHE A 72 13.35 3.56 -2.35
CA PHE A 72 13.42 3.28 -3.78
C PHE A 72 13.96 4.46 -4.58
N SER A 73 14.51 4.16 -5.74
CA SER A 73 14.83 5.14 -6.77
C SER A 73 13.55 5.86 -7.21
N GLY A 74 13.61 7.19 -7.19
CA GLY A 74 12.45 8.08 -7.32
C GLY A 74 11.89 8.59 -5.99
N GLY A 75 12.50 8.24 -4.85
CA GLY A 75 12.21 8.84 -3.55
C GLY A 75 11.02 8.24 -2.79
N SER A 76 10.32 7.26 -3.38
CA SER A 76 9.28 6.51 -2.68
C SER A 76 9.89 5.57 -1.63
N LYS A 77 9.10 5.25 -0.61
CA LYS A 77 9.55 4.47 0.55
C LYS A 77 8.44 3.55 1.01
N VAL A 78 8.82 2.38 1.53
CA VAL A 78 7.91 1.46 2.21
C VAL A 78 8.47 1.04 3.56
N LEU A 79 7.56 0.73 4.47
CA LEU A 79 7.85 0.23 5.81
C LEU A 79 7.36 -1.23 5.89
N ILE A 80 8.28 -2.18 5.80
CA ILE A 80 7.97 -3.60 5.97
C ILE A 80 8.00 -3.91 7.46
N THR A 81 6.81 -4.07 8.05
CA THR A 81 6.62 -4.41 9.47
C THR A 81 6.54 -5.92 9.65
N LYS A 82 6.18 -6.39 10.85
CA LYS A 82 5.94 -7.80 11.16
C LYS A 82 4.85 -8.44 10.30
N ALA A 83 3.84 -7.67 9.89
CA ALA A 83 2.64 -8.20 9.25
C ALA A 83 2.24 -7.50 7.95
N LEU A 84 2.52 -6.19 7.85
CA LEU A 84 2.03 -5.35 6.77
C LEU A 84 3.14 -4.50 6.16
N VAL A 85 2.91 -4.06 4.94
CA VAL A 85 3.75 -3.03 4.32
C VAL A 85 3.03 -1.68 4.38
N GLY A 86 3.63 -0.74 5.10
CA GLY A 86 3.19 0.65 5.15
C GLY A 86 3.79 1.47 4.01
N PHE A 87 3.04 2.43 3.48
CA PHE A 87 3.47 3.33 2.43
C PHE A 87 2.81 4.71 2.56
N LYS A 88 3.38 5.72 1.88
CA LYS A 88 2.77 7.05 1.82
C LYS A 88 1.62 7.04 0.78
N PRO A 89 0.41 7.50 1.12
CA PRO A 89 -0.65 7.68 0.14
C PRO A 89 -0.27 8.76 -0.91
N THR A 90 -0.88 8.72 -2.09
CA THR A 90 -0.56 9.67 -3.17
C THR A 90 -1.30 10.98 -2.99
N ASP A 91 -0.57 12.08 -3.13
CA ASP A 91 -1.15 13.42 -3.01
C ASP A 91 -2.11 13.69 -4.20
N LEU A 92 -3.38 14.01 -3.92
CA LEU A 92 -4.39 14.31 -4.95
C LEU A 92 -4.64 15.81 -5.04
N ILE A 93 -4.75 16.34 -6.26
CA ILE A 93 -5.04 17.77 -6.49
C ILE A 93 -6.43 18.10 -5.94
N GLY A 94 -6.53 19.17 -5.14
CA GLY A 94 -7.80 19.62 -4.58
C GLY A 94 -8.36 18.69 -3.49
N PHE A 95 -7.49 17.92 -2.83
CA PHE A 95 -7.83 17.11 -1.67
C PHE A 95 -6.96 17.49 -0.47
N ASP A 96 -7.58 17.63 0.70
CA ASP A 96 -6.87 17.96 1.92
C ASP A 96 -6.20 16.70 2.52
N LEU A 97 -4.88 16.64 2.41
CA LEU A 97 -4.07 15.52 2.90
C LEU A 97 -4.06 15.39 4.43
N SER A 98 -4.52 16.41 5.17
CA SER A 98 -4.69 16.29 6.62
C SER A 98 -5.75 15.23 7.00
N ARG A 99 -6.61 14.85 6.05
CA ARG A 99 -7.65 13.83 6.20
C ARG A 99 -7.12 12.39 6.14
N ILE A 100 -5.85 12.17 5.78
CA ILE A 100 -5.28 10.82 5.65
C ILE A 100 -4.05 10.67 6.54
N PRO A 101 -3.87 9.53 7.22
CA PRO A 101 -2.62 9.21 7.90
C PRO A 101 -1.41 9.34 6.97
N ARG A 102 -0.27 9.78 7.52
CA ARG A 102 0.98 9.94 6.75
C ARG A 102 1.51 8.62 6.17
N VAL A 103 1.17 7.52 6.82
CA VAL A 103 1.52 6.16 6.40
C VAL A 103 0.26 5.32 6.55
N VAL A 104 -0.06 4.57 5.49
CA VAL A 104 -1.21 3.69 5.38
C VAL A 104 -0.75 2.31 4.90
N THR A 105 -1.63 1.33 4.95
CA THR A 105 -1.48 -0.03 4.46
C THR A 105 -2.61 -0.34 3.48
N THR A 106 -2.49 -1.45 2.77
CA THR A 106 -3.56 -1.93 1.86
C THR A 106 -4.85 -2.33 2.59
N ILE A 107 -4.80 -2.61 3.89
CA ILE A 107 -5.98 -2.93 4.70
C ILE A 107 -6.87 -1.71 4.92
N ASP A 108 -6.29 -0.51 4.94
CA ASP A 108 -7.06 0.72 5.11
C ASP A 108 -8.09 0.91 3.98
N LEU A 109 -7.84 0.32 2.80
CA LEU A 109 -8.82 0.32 1.70
C LEU A 109 -10.09 -0.46 2.05
N LEU A 110 -10.01 -1.53 2.84
CA LEU A 110 -11.19 -2.30 3.26
C LEU A 110 -12.07 -1.48 4.21
N SER A 111 -11.44 -0.74 5.13
CA SER A 111 -12.17 0.14 6.04
C SER A 111 -12.85 1.29 5.29
N VAL A 112 -12.14 1.89 4.32
CA VAL A 112 -12.70 2.99 3.50
C VAL A 112 -13.78 2.47 2.54
N SER A 113 -13.63 1.30 1.93
CA SER A 113 -14.67 0.74 1.06
C SER A 113 -15.94 0.44 1.83
N LYS A 114 -15.81 -0.12 3.04
CA LYS A 114 -16.96 -0.37 3.91
C LYS A 114 -17.68 0.93 4.29
N ALA A 115 -16.94 1.98 4.65
CA ALA A 115 -17.54 3.27 4.96
C ALA A 115 -18.29 3.88 3.74
N ILE A 116 -17.78 3.66 2.53
CA ILE A 116 -18.45 4.06 1.28
C ILE A 116 -19.75 3.27 1.09
N GLU A 117 -19.72 1.96 1.30
CA GLU A 117 -20.88 1.07 1.19
C GLU A 117 -21.96 1.44 2.22
N ASP A 118 -21.57 1.67 3.48
CA ASP A 118 -22.48 2.08 4.55
C ASP A 118 -23.18 3.42 4.22
N LEU A 119 -22.53 4.34 3.51
CA LEU A 119 -23.14 5.60 3.05
C LEU A 119 -24.12 5.40 1.89
N PHE A 120 -23.90 4.43 1.01
CA PHE A 120 -24.86 4.12 -0.07
C PHE A 120 -26.19 3.58 0.48
N ASP A 121 -26.15 2.91 1.63
CA ASP A 121 -27.34 2.40 2.33
C ASP A 121 -28.02 3.46 3.22
N SER A 122 -27.42 4.65 3.35
CA SER A 122 -27.91 5.74 4.19
C SER A 122 -28.85 6.71 3.44
N GLU A 123 -29.55 7.57 4.17
CA GLU A 123 -30.38 8.61 3.54
C GLU A 123 -29.50 9.58 2.73
N GLU A 124 -29.94 9.86 1.49
CA GLU A 124 -29.23 10.78 0.61
C GLU A 124 -29.45 12.22 1.07
N THR A 125 -28.43 12.77 1.73
CA THR A 125 -28.40 14.15 2.24
C THR A 125 -27.19 14.86 1.65
N ALA A 126 -27.22 16.20 1.60
CA ALA A 126 -26.07 16.95 1.10
C ALA A 126 -24.77 16.66 1.91
N GLU A 127 -24.90 16.33 3.19
CA GLU A 127 -23.78 15.96 4.05
C GLU A 127 -23.22 14.57 3.72
N SER A 128 -24.09 13.55 3.59
CA SER A 128 -23.65 12.19 3.22
C SER A 128 -23.03 12.15 1.82
N MET A 129 -23.53 12.97 0.89
CA MET A 129 -22.92 13.13 -0.44
C MET A 129 -21.54 13.77 -0.40
N ALA A 130 -21.35 14.80 0.43
CA ALA A 130 -20.04 15.43 0.59
C ALA A 130 -19.03 14.48 1.27
N GLU A 131 -19.47 13.71 2.26
CA GLU A 131 -18.64 12.69 2.92
C GLU A 131 -18.24 11.57 1.97
N LEU A 132 -19.16 11.10 1.14
CA LEU A 132 -18.92 10.10 0.11
C LEU A 132 -17.81 10.54 -0.87
N GLU A 133 -17.83 11.79 -1.33
CA GLU A 133 -16.79 12.34 -2.21
C GLU A 133 -15.42 12.44 -1.51
N VAL A 134 -15.40 12.71 -0.21
CA VAL A 134 -14.16 12.67 0.59
C VAL A 134 -13.62 11.24 0.66
N LEU A 135 -14.46 10.26 1.00
CA LEU A 135 -14.04 8.87 1.11
C LEU A 135 -13.54 8.30 -0.23
N LYS A 136 -14.18 8.65 -1.36
CA LYS A 136 -13.69 8.28 -2.70
C LYS A 136 -12.27 8.82 -2.96
N LYS A 137 -12.00 10.07 -2.60
CA LYS A 137 -10.66 10.66 -2.72
C LYS A 137 -9.65 9.99 -1.78
N VAL A 138 -10.05 9.65 -0.55
CA VAL A 138 -9.21 8.87 0.38
C VAL A 138 -8.85 7.52 -0.22
N TYR A 139 -9.85 6.78 -0.70
CA TYR A 139 -9.65 5.48 -1.33
C TYR A 139 -8.69 5.58 -2.53
N GLN A 140 -8.93 6.55 -3.43
CA GLN A 140 -8.11 6.78 -4.60
C GLN A 140 -6.65 7.14 -4.23
N SER A 141 -6.46 7.95 -3.20
CA SER A 141 -5.14 8.36 -2.71
C SER A 141 -4.33 7.17 -2.18
N ILE A 142 -4.96 6.30 -1.37
CA ILE A 142 -4.34 5.07 -0.85
C ILE A 142 -4.07 4.09 -2.00
N LEU A 143 -5.03 3.89 -2.90
CA LEU A 143 -4.91 3.01 -4.06
C LEU A 143 -3.68 3.35 -4.93
N TYR A 144 -3.55 4.62 -5.33
CA TYR A 144 -2.41 5.05 -6.14
C TYR A 144 -1.10 5.01 -5.37
N GLY A 145 -1.12 5.30 -4.06
CA GLY A 145 0.05 5.12 -3.19
C GLY A 145 0.55 3.67 -3.22
N ALA A 146 -0.37 2.71 -3.09
CA ALA A 146 -0.06 1.28 -3.09
C ALA A 146 0.56 0.84 -4.43
N GLU A 147 -0.03 1.28 -5.54
CA GLU A 147 0.48 0.93 -6.88
C GLU A 147 1.87 1.51 -7.16
N ASN A 148 2.11 2.76 -6.75
CA ASN A 148 3.38 3.44 -6.96
C ASN A 148 4.57 2.70 -6.31
N ILE A 149 4.30 1.98 -5.22
CA ILE A 149 5.30 1.17 -4.51
C ILE A 149 5.27 -0.31 -4.90
N GLY A 150 4.43 -0.70 -5.85
CA GLY A 150 4.47 -2.01 -6.51
C GLY A 150 3.36 -2.99 -6.11
N PHE A 151 2.33 -2.57 -5.38
CA PHE A 151 1.17 -3.43 -5.15
C PHE A 151 0.36 -3.68 -6.42
N LYS A 152 -0.14 -4.91 -6.56
CA LYS A 152 -1.12 -5.29 -7.59
C LYS A 152 -2.52 -4.95 -7.11
N MET A 153 -3.11 -3.89 -7.65
CA MET A 153 -4.39 -3.31 -7.18
C MET A 153 -5.53 -3.37 -8.19
N GLN A 154 -5.51 -4.35 -9.11
CA GLN A 154 -6.47 -4.42 -10.21
C GLN A 154 -7.93 -4.58 -9.75
N ALA A 155 -8.16 -5.34 -8.67
CA ALA A 155 -9.50 -5.54 -8.12
C ALA A 155 -10.05 -4.23 -7.54
N GLU A 156 -9.24 -3.51 -6.75
CA GLU A 156 -9.58 -2.23 -6.12
C GLU A 156 -9.83 -1.15 -7.16
N LYS A 157 -9.03 -1.13 -8.24
CA LYS A 157 -9.27 -0.25 -9.40
C LYS A 157 -10.61 -0.52 -10.05
N THR A 158 -10.94 -1.79 -10.25
CA THR A 158 -12.22 -2.19 -10.87
C THR A 158 -13.39 -1.75 -9.99
N TRP A 159 -13.29 -1.98 -8.68
CA TRP A 159 -14.29 -1.56 -7.70
C TRP A 159 -14.46 -0.03 -7.69
N LEU A 160 -13.36 0.74 -7.60
CA LEU A 160 -13.39 2.20 -7.63
C LEU A 160 -14.07 2.73 -8.91
N ASN A 161 -13.75 2.14 -10.06
CA ASN A 161 -14.39 2.54 -11.33
C ASN A 161 -15.89 2.26 -11.32
N SER A 162 -16.33 1.14 -10.74
CA SER A 162 -17.76 0.82 -10.67
C SER A 162 -18.54 1.84 -9.83
N ILE A 163 -18.00 2.30 -8.69
CA ILE A 163 -18.67 3.29 -7.84
C ILE A 163 -18.68 4.70 -8.46
N LEU A 164 -17.66 5.05 -9.25
CA LEU A 164 -17.62 6.33 -9.96
C LEU A 164 -18.66 6.39 -11.09
N LEU A 165 -18.86 5.26 -11.79
CA LEU A 165 -19.85 5.15 -12.86
C LEU A 165 -21.29 5.07 -12.32
N ASN A 166 -21.52 4.32 -11.24
CA ASN A 166 -22.85 4.15 -10.66
C ASN A 166 -23.42 5.46 -10.11
N HIS A 167 -22.59 6.33 -9.54
CA HIS A 167 -23.09 7.61 -9.06
C HIS A 167 -23.49 8.55 -10.21
N SER A 168 -22.78 8.51 -11.35
CA SER A 168 -23.12 9.35 -12.51
C SER A 168 -24.44 8.97 -13.20
N ALA A 169 -24.88 7.72 -13.07
CA ALA A 169 -26.13 7.23 -13.66
C ALA A 169 -27.37 7.50 -12.79
N ALA A 170 -27.20 7.77 -11.49
CA ALA A 170 -28.31 8.08 -10.58
C ALA A 170 -28.76 9.55 -10.65
N VAL A 171 -27.94 10.43 -11.24
CA VAL A 171 -28.22 11.88 -11.37
C VAL A 171 -28.62 12.29 -12.80
N ALA A 172 -28.87 11.32 -13.70
CA ALA A 172 -29.29 11.54 -15.09
C ALA A 172 -30.73 11.08 -15.31
#